data_AF-A0A4Q4CQ10-F1
#
_entry.id   AF-A0A4Q4CQ10-F1
#
_cell.length_a   1.000
_cell.length_b   1.000
_cell.length_c   1.000
_cell.angle_alpha   90.00
_cell.angle_beta   90.00
_cell.angle_gamma   90.00
#
_symmetry.space_group_name_H-M   'P 1'
#
loop_
_entity.id
_entity.type
_entity.pdbx_description
1 polymer ?
#
loop_
_entity_poly.entity_id
_entity_poly.type
_entity_poly.pdbx_seq_one_letter_code
_entity_poly.pdbx_strand_id
1 'polypeptide(L)'
;MNSPRPRASLGRVLDDLGATLLDLVHGDAESTGEISGVVIHDPVDRPVLPPSALVLGVGVDAPDDVVALLKELGAAGAEGLVVRAPVPATPEVRAASDASGVALLGLSRGA
;
A
#
# COMPACT_ATOMS: atom_id res chain seq x y z
N MET A 1 22.77 -19.35 5.70
CA MET A 1 22.64 -18.44 6.86
C MET A 1 21.81 -17.26 6.37
N ASN A 2 20.50 -17.26 6.65
CA ASN A 2 19.59 -16.24 6.13
C ASN A 2 19.68 -15.02 7.04
N SER A 3 20.43 -14.00 6.66
CA SER A 3 20.49 -12.74 7.42
C SER A 3 19.07 -12.20 7.59
N PRO A 4 18.61 -11.85 8.80
CA PRO A 4 17.31 -11.23 8.97
C PRO A 4 17.33 -9.92 8.18
N ARG A 5 16.56 -9.85 7.09
CA ARG A 5 16.36 -8.58 6.40
C ARG A 5 15.71 -7.64 7.42
N PRO A 6 16.19 -6.41 7.60
CA PRO A 6 15.54 -5.45 8.48
C PRO A 6 14.09 -5.29 8.01
N ARG A 7 13.14 -5.73 8.82
CA ARG A 7 11.71 -5.52 8.56
C ARG A 7 11.38 -4.13 9.09
N ALA A 8 10.82 -3.28 8.24
CA ALA A 8 10.43 -1.91 8.61
C ALA A 8 8.93 -1.89 8.91
N SER A 9 8.49 -1.09 9.89
CA SER A 9 7.07 -0.79 10.04
C SER A 9 6.61 0.22 8.99
N LEU A 10 5.30 0.32 8.76
CA LEU A 10 4.76 1.31 7.84
C LEU A 10 5.08 2.74 8.27
N GLY A 11 4.90 3.07 9.55
CA GLY A 11 5.30 4.36 10.11
C GLY A 11 6.77 4.69 9.85
N ARG A 12 7.68 3.72 10.02
CA ARG A 12 9.11 3.93 9.72
C ARG A 12 9.39 4.15 8.24
N VAL A 13 8.69 3.46 7.35
CA VAL A 13 8.81 3.68 5.88
C VAL A 13 8.35 5.08 5.51
N LEU A 14 7.27 5.56 6.12
CA LEU A 14 6.77 6.93 5.93
C LEU A 14 7.76 7.97 6.48
N ASP A 15 8.35 7.73 7.64
CA ASP A 15 9.37 8.60 8.23
C ASP A 15 10.66 8.65 7.39
N ASP A 16 11.13 7.50 6.90
CA ASP A 16 12.38 7.36 6.13
C ASP A 16 12.25 7.92 4.70
N LEU A 17 11.08 7.81 4.07
CA LEU A 17 10.81 8.36 2.73
C LEU A 17 10.33 9.82 2.78
N GLY A 18 9.80 10.26 3.92
CA GLY A 18 9.27 11.59 4.17
C GLY A 18 8.00 11.92 3.37
N ALA A 19 7.24 12.90 3.87
CA ALA A 19 6.04 13.46 3.22
C ALA A 19 6.31 14.07 1.82
N THR A 20 7.56 14.14 1.39
CA THR A 20 7.94 14.54 0.03
C THR A 20 7.67 13.46 -1.00
N LEU A 21 7.66 12.17 -0.59
CA LEU A 21 7.50 11.04 -1.50
C LEU A 21 6.21 10.25 -1.24
N LEU A 22 5.81 10.06 0.03
CA LEU A 22 4.60 9.30 0.37
C LEU A 22 3.67 10.09 1.29
N ASP A 23 2.39 10.14 0.91
CA ASP A 23 1.31 10.74 1.69
C ASP A 23 0.33 9.65 2.15
N LEU A 24 0.08 9.52 3.45
CA LEU A 24 -0.99 8.66 3.96
C LEU A 24 -2.35 9.28 3.61
N VAL A 25 -3.15 8.56 2.82
CA VAL A 25 -4.48 9.00 2.40
C VAL A 25 -5.55 8.38 3.30
N HIS A 26 -5.50 7.07 3.49
CA HIS A 26 -6.43 6.30 4.35
C HIS A 26 -5.70 5.18 5.11
N GLY A 27 -6.29 4.72 6.21
CA GLY A 27 -5.75 3.65 7.05
C GLY A 27 -4.86 4.13 8.18
N ASP A 28 -4.17 3.18 8.82
CA ASP A 28 -3.36 3.40 10.02
C ASP A 28 -1.87 3.12 9.73
N ALA A 29 -1.07 4.19 9.71
CA ALA A 29 0.38 4.10 9.56
C ALA A 29 1.08 3.49 10.78
N GLU A 30 0.44 3.56 11.95
CA GLU A 30 0.94 3.03 13.22
C GLU A 30 0.53 1.56 13.40
N SER A 31 -0.09 0.94 12.40
CA SER A 31 -0.33 -0.51 12.37
C SER A 31 0.98 -1.21 12.72
N THR A 32 0.94 -2.01 13.79
CA THR A 32 2.13 -2.64 14.39
C THR A 32 2.74 -3.76 13.53
N GLY A 33 2.22 -3.95 12.31
CA GLY A 33 2.66 -4.95 11.35
C GLY A 33 4.04 -4.65 10.78
N GLU A 34 4.91 -5.66 10.77
CA GLU A 34 6.20 -5.57 10.13
C GLU A 34 6.08 -5.82 8.63
N ILE A 35 6.50 -4.86 7.80
CA ILE A 35 6.51 -5.01 6.34
C ILE A 35 7.54 -6.08 5.96
N SER A 36 7.07 -7.11 5.27
CA SER A 36 7.89 -8.24 4.81
C SER A 36 8.69 -7.91 3.55
N GLY A 37 8.24 -6.92 2.77
CA GLY A 37 8.90 -6.40 1.59
C GLY A 37 7.99 -5.49 0.75
N VAL A 38 8.53 -4.98 -0.36
CA VAL A 38 7.78 -4.19 -1.34
C VAL A 38 7.51 -5.06 -2.57
N VAL A 39 6.27 -5.07 -3.04
CA VAL A 39 5.84 -5.80 -4.26
C VAL A 39 5.25 -4.81 -5.25
N ILE A 40 5.63 -4.92 -6.52
CA ILE A 40 5.03 -4.12 -7.60
C ILE A 40 3.86 -4.92 -8.15
N HIS A 41 2.66 -4.35 -8.09
CA HIS A 41 1.47 -4.90 -8.73
C HIS A 41 1.24 -4.17 -10.05
N ASP A 42 1.19 -4.93 -11.14
CA ASP A 42 0.80 -4.48 -12.47
C ASP A 42 -0.44 -5.28 -12.89
N PRO A 43 -1.52 -4.66 -13.41
CA PRO A 43 -2.69 -5.38 -13.91
C PRO A 43 -2.36 -6.47 -14.95
N VAL A 44 -1.25 -6.32 -15.68
CA VAL A 44 -0.75 -7.27 -16.67
C VAL A 44 0.11 -8.37 -16.04
N ASP A 45 0.80 -8.07 -14.94
CA ASP A 45 1.63 -9.01 -14.18
C ASP A 45 1.22 -9.03 -12.70
N ARG A 46 0.41 -10.02 -12.33
CA ARG A 46 -0.12 -10.20 -10.97
C ARG A 46 0.77 -11.16 -10.17
N PRO A 47 1.73 -10.66 -9.38
CA PRO A 47 2.60 -11.52 -8.60
C PRO A 47 1.85 -12.17 -7.43
N VAL A 48 2.44 -13.25 -6.89
CA VAL A 48 2.01 -13.80 -5.61
C VAL A 48 2.33 -12.78 -4.51
N LEU A 49 1.30 -12.36 -3.78
CA LEU A 49 1.41 -11.40 -2.69
C LEU A 49 1.84 -12.11 -1.40
N PRO A 50 3.04 -11.84 -0.87
CA PRO A 50 3.40 -12.32 0.45
C PRO A 50 2.59 -11.56 1.52
N PRO A 51 2.32 -12.19 2.67
CA PRO A 51 1.67 -11.51 3.79
C PRO A 51 2.54 -10.35 4.31
N SER A 52 1.87 -9.34 4.85
CA SER A 52 2.45 -8.08 5.33
C SER A 52 3.31 -7.34 4.29
N ALA A 53 2.96 -7.43 3.00
CA ALA A 53 3.64 -6.67 1.95
C ALA A 53 3.17 -5.21 1.90
N LEU A 54 4.07 -4.32 1.47
CA LEU A 54 3.72 -3.00 0.95
C LEU A 54 3.64 -3.11 -0.58
N VAL A 55 2.50 -2.79 -1.16
CA VAL A 55 2.26 -2.98 -2.59
C VAL A 55 2.30 -1.66 -3.34
N LEU A 56 3.07 -1.58 -4.41
CA LEU A 56 3.10 -0.45 -5.34
C LEU A 56 2.17 -0.77 -6.52
N GLY A 57 1.00 -0.13 -6.58
CA GLY A 57 0.01 -0.29 -7.65
C GLY A 57 0.37 0.56 -8.86
N VAL A 58 0.92 -0.07 -9.90
CA VAL A 58 1.27 0.59 -11.17
C VAL A 58 0.05 0.58 -12.09
N GLY A 59 -0.32 1.75 -12.62
CA GLY A 59 -1.48 1.88 -13.52
C GLY A 59 -2.84 1.72 -12.84
N VAL A 60 -2.88 1.82 -11.50
CA VAL A 60 -4.11 1.76 -10.71
C VAL A 60 -4.57 3.19 -10.40
N ASP A 61 -5.38 3.75 -11.30
CA ASP A 61 -5.78 5.16 -11.23
C ASP A 61 -7.30 5.34 -10.97
N ALA A 62 -8.13 4.38 -11.39
CA ALA A 62 -9.58 4.49 -11.24
C ALA A 62 -10.04 4.08 -9.82
N PRO A 63 -11.07 4.75 -9.26
CA PRO A 63 -11.59 4.39 -7.92
C PRO A 63 -11.99 2.91 -7.81
N ASP A 64 -12.63 2.37 -8.84
CA ASP A 64 -13.08 0.97 -8.85
C ASP A 64 -11.91 -0.02 -8.84
N ASP A 65 -10.83 0.30 -9.55
CA ASP A 65 -9.61 -0.52 -9.58
C ASP A 65 -8.90 -0.49 -8.21
N VAL A 66 -8.83 0.69 -7.57
CA VAL A 66 -8.30 0.83 -6.21
C VAL A 66 -9.12 0.02 -5.22
N VAL A 67 -10.46 0.10 -5.29
CA VAL A 67 -11.37 -0.66 -4.42
C VAL A 67 -11.21 -2.17 -4.62
N ALA A 68 -11.11 -2.62 -5.87
CA ALA A 68 -10.90 -4.04 -6.18
C ALA A 68 -9.57 -4.53 -5.61
N LEU A 69 -8.50 -3.78 -5.83
CA LEU A 69 -7.17 -4.13 -5.33
C LEU A 69 -7.11 -4.13 -3.80
N LEU A 70 -7.69 -3.13 -3.12
CA LEU A 70 -7.75 -3.11 -1.65
C LEU A 70 -8.40 -4.37 -1.05
N LYS A 71 -9.44 -4.90 -1.69
CA LYS A 71 -10.09 -6.16 -1.26
C LYS A 71 -9.17 -7.36 -1.45
N GLU A 72 -8.49 -7.46 -2.59
CA GLU A 72 -7.52 -8.53 -2.85
C GLU A 72 -6.35 -8.48 -1.85
N LEU A 73 -5.83 -7.29 -1.58
CA LEU A 73 -4.74 -7.06 -0.65
C LEU A 73 -5.14 -7.36 0.80
N GLY A 74 -6.35 -7.01 1.21
CA GLY A 74 -6.88 -7.36 2.53
C GLY A 74 -6.97 -8.89 2.72
N ALA A 75 -7.45 -9.61 1.70
CA ALA A 75 -7.48 -11.07 1.72
C ALA A 75 -6.08 -11.71 1.76
N ALA A 76 -5.07 -11.05 1.18
CA ALA A 76 -3.68 -11.46 1.22
C ALA A 76 -2.94 -11.02 2.51
N GLY A 77 -3.57 -10.18 3.35
CA GLY A 77 -2.97 -9.62 4.56
C GLY A 77 -1.83 -8.65 4.28
N ALA A 78 -1.92 -7.84 3.23
CA ALA A 78 -0.96 -6.77 2.98
C ALA A 78 -1.08 -5.63 4.02
N GLU A 79 0.01 -4.90 4.27
CA GLU A 79 -0.01 -3.74 5.19
C GLU A 79 -0.45 -2.46 4.49
N GLY A 80 -0.14 -2.31 3.19
CA GLY A 80 -0.42 -1.07 2.48
C GLY A 80 -0.42 -1.18 0.96
N LEU A 81 -1.08 -0.21 0.34
CA LEU A 81 -1.15 0.04 -1.09
C LEU A 81 -0.66 1.47 -1.36
N VAL A 82 0.35 1.60 -2.20
CA VAL A 82 0.87 2.85 -2.74
C VAL A 82 0.36 3.01 -4.17
N VAL A 83 -0.32 4.11 -4.46
CA VAL A 83 -0.75 4.49 -5.82
C VAL A 83 -0.26 5.89 -6.17
N ARG A 84 -0.21 6.21 -7.47
CA ARG A 84 0.28 7.52 -7.91
C ARG A 84 -0.69 8.63 -7.50
N ALA A 85 -0.15 9.76 -7.04
CA ALA A 85 -0.97 10.94 -6.78
C ALA A 85 -1.46 11.62 -8.08
N PRO A 86 -2.70 12.14 -8.12
CA PRO A 86 -3.64 12.25 -7.01
C PRO A 86 -4.40 10.94 -6.76
N VAL A 87 -4.46 10.53 -5.50
CA VAL A 87 -5.21 9.33 -5.10
C VAL A 87 -6.71 9.63 -5.14
N PRO A 88 -7.55 8.75 -5.70
CA PRO A 88 -8.99 8.92 -5.69
C PRO A 88 -9.54 8.78 -4.26
N ALA A 89 -9.72 9.91 -3.57
CA ALA A 89 -10.23 9.97 -2.20
C ALA A 89 -11.77 9.92 -2.15
N THR A 90 -12.39 8.95 -2.84
CA THR A 90 -13.85 8.80 -2.82
C THR A 90 -14.31 8.06 -1.54
N PRO A 91 -15.58 8.21 -1.11
CA PRO A 91 -16.12 7.47 0.04
C PRO A 91 -15.98 5.94 -0.09
N GLU A 92 -16.10 5.42 -1.32
CA GLU A 92 -15.99 3.99 -1.62
C GLU A 92 -14.55 3.49 -1.41
N VAL A 93 -13.55 4.28 -1.83
CA VAL A 93 -12.13 3.96 -1.63
C VAL A 93 -11.77 3.98 -0.15
N ARG A 94 -12.27 4.97 0.61
CA ARG A 94 -12.10 5.01 2.07
C ARG A 94 -12.71 3.77 2.74
N ALA A 95 -13.97 3.46 2.42
CA ALA A 95 -14.66 2.31 3.01
C ALA A 95 -13.95 0.98 2.67
N ALA A 96 -13.38 0.87 1.46
CA ALA A 96 -12.60 -0.30 1.07
C ALA A 96 -11.29 -0.44 1.86
N SER A 97 -10.57 0.66 2.09
CA SER A 97 -9.34 0.68 2.90
C SER A 97 -9.62 0.34 4.36
N ASP A 98 -10.67 0.91 4.94
CA ASP A 98 -11.09 0.62 6.31
C ASP A 98 -11.53 -0.85 6.47
N ALA A 99 -12.27 -1.39 5.51
CA ALA A 99 -12.76 -2.77 5.55
C ALA A 99 -11.66 -3.81 5.29
N SER A 100 -10.65 -3.48 4.48
CA SER A 100 -9.53 -4.37 4.19
C SER A 100 -8.44 -4.33 5.26
N GLY A 101 -8.38 -3.27 6.07
CA GLY A 101 -7.28 -3.00 6.99
C GLY A 101 -5.98 -2.60 6.29
N VAL A 102 -6.02 -2.33 4.99
CA VAL A 102 -4.84 -1.97 4.17
C VAL A 102 -4.74 -0.45 4.10
N ALA A 103 -3.60 0.12 4.49
CA ALA A 103 -3.36 1.55 4.38
C ALA A 103 -3.21 1.99 2.91
N LEU A 104 -3.89 3.07 2.52
CA LEU A 104 -3.77 3.66 1.18
C LEU A 104 -2.84 4.88 1.22
N LEU A 105 -1.83 4.86 0.37
CA LEU A 105 -0.75 5.84 0.30
C LEU A 105 -0.69 6.45 -1.11
N GLY A 106 -0.47 7.76 -1.19
CA GLY A 106 -0.18 8.47 -2.42
C GLY A 106 1.31 8.63 -2.63
N LEU A 107 1.81 8.28 -3.81
CA LEU A 107 3.17 8.59 -4.25
C LEU A 107 3.20 9.96 -4.93
N SER A 108 3.99 10.87 -4.37
CA SER A 108 4.16 12.25 -4.87
C SER A 108 4.63 12.28 -6.32
N ARG A 109 4.20 13.30 -7.06
CA ARG A 109 4.61 13.51 -8.46
C ARG A 109 6.11 13.81 -8.52
N GLY A 110 6.90 12.91 -9.11
CA GLY A 110 8.35 13.11 -9.34
C GLY A 110 9.27 12.02 -8.79
N ALA A 111 8.71 11.02 -8.09
CA ALA A 111 9.38 9.78 -7.73
C ALA A 111 9.64 8.87 -8.94
#